data_AF-A0A2V5PH02-F1
#
_entry.id   AF-A0A2V5PH02-F1
#
_cell.length_a   1.000
_cell.length_b   1.000
_cell.length_c   1.000
_cell.angle_alpha   90.00
_cell.angle_beta   90.00
_cell.angle_gamma   90.00
#
_symmetry.space_group_name_H-M   'P 1'
#
loop_
_entity.id
_entity.type
_entity.pdbx_description
1 polymer ?
#
loop_
_entity_poly.entity_id
_entity_poly.type
_entity_poly.pdbx_seq_one_letter_code
_entity_poly.pdbx_strand_id
1 'polypeptide(L)' 'MPAVLNAANEVAVESFVNRQINFPQISETVRRTMECHELVPHPTLDQILQADAWARREAAEAAAVPCR' A
#
# COMPACT_ATOMS: atom_id res chain seq x y z
N MET A 1 -7.74 7.80 -5.40
CA MET A 1 -6.79 6.66 -5.24
C MET A 1 -5.29 6.97 -5.41
N PRO A 2 -4.81 8.10 -5.99
CA PRO A 2 -3.36 8.32 -6.13
C PRO A 2 -2.56 8.23 -4.81
N ALA A 3 -3.12 8.76 -3.71
CA ALA A 3 -2.48 8.71 -2.39
C ALA A 3 -2.29 7.28 -1.88
N VAL A 4 -3.31 6.42 -2.01
CA VAL A 4 -3.24 5.00 -1.61
C VAL A 4 -2.18 4.25 -2.40
N LEU A 5 -2.14 4.44 -3.73
CA LEU A 5 -1.14 3.82 -4.59
C LEU A 5 0.28 4.27 -4.19
N ASN A 6 0.48 5.58 -4.00
CA ASN A 6 1.79 6.11 -3.65
C ASN A 6 2.28 5.57 -2.30
N ALA A 7 1.43 5.63 -1.28
CA ALA A 7 1.72 5.11 0.06
C ALA A 7 2.04 3.61 0.06
N ALA A 8 1.24 2.81 -0.64
CA ALA A 8 1.46 1.37 -0.75
C ALA A 8 2.78 1.05 -1.48
N ASN A 9 3.09 1.80 -2.54
CA ASN A 9 4.31 1.61 -3.30
C ASN A 9 5.56 1.94 -2.46
N GLU A 10 5.53 3.02 -1.67
CA GLU A 10 6.64 3.38 -0.78
C GLU A 10 6.95 2.26 0.22
N VAL A 11 5.93 1.71 0.89
CA VAL A 11 6.10 0.60 1.86
C VAL A 11 6.59 -0.68 1.16
N ALA A 12 6.05 -0.99 0.00
CA ALA A 12 6.45 -2.18 -0.75
C ALA A 12 7.89 -2.10 -1.28
N VAL A 13 8.30 -0.94 -1.80
CA VAL A 13 9.68 -0.70 -2.25
C VAL A 13 10.66 -0.72 -1.07
N GLU A 14 10.31 -0.11 0.06
CA GLU A 14 11.12 -0.17 1.28
C GLU A 14 11.32 -1.63 1.73
N SER A 15 10.25 -2.43 1.75
CA SER A 15 10.30 -3.85 2.08
C SER A 15 11.19 -4.63 1.12
N PHE A 16 11.15 -4.31 -0.18
CA PHE A 16 12.03 -4.92 -1.18
C PHE A 16 13.50 -4.54 -0.98
N VAL A 17 13.80 -3.27 -0.74
CA VAL A 17 15.17 -2.77 -0.47
C VAL A 17 15.74 -3.43 0.78
N ASN A 18 14.90 -3.63 1.81
CA ASN A 18 15.25 -4.34 3.03
C ASN A 18 15.22 -5.88 2.91
N ARG A 19 15.06 -6.42 1.69
CA ARG A 19 15.05 -7.87 1.37
C ARG A 19 13.96 -8.67 2.11
N GLN A 20 12.88 -8.01 2.50
CA GLN A 20 11.73 -8.65 3.15
C GLN A 20 10.76 -9.26 2.13
N ILE A 21 10.71 -8.70 0.93
CA ILE A 21 9.92 -9.21 -0.20
C ILE A 21 10.76 -9.25 -1.49
N ASN A 22 10.33 -10.04 -2.47
CA ASN A 22 10.92 -10.12 -3.81
C ASN A 22 10.28 -9.11 -4.77
N PHE A 23 10.94 -8.86 -5.91
CA PHE A 23 10.50 -7.84 -6.89
C PHE A 23 9.03 -7.97 -7.34
N PRO A 24 8.49 -9.16 -7.68
CA PRO A 24 7.07 -9.29 -8.06
C PRO A 24 6.09 -8.97 -6.93
N GLN A 25 6.51 -9.10 -5.67
CA GLN A 25 5.66 -8.84 -4.52
C GLN A 25 5.42 -7.34 -4.30
N ILE A 26 6.21 -6.46 -4.93
CA ILE A 26 5.96 -5.02 -4.90
C ILE A 26 4.59 -4.71 -5.51
N SER A 27 4.37 -5.13 -6.76
CA SER A 27 3.10 -4.89 -7.46
C SER A 27 1.95 -5.67 -6.83
N GLU A 28 2.20 -6.86 -6.29
CA GLU A 28 1.21 -7.63 -5.55
C GLU A 28 0.73 -6.90 -4.27
N THR A 29 1.66 -6.36 -3.48
CA THR A 29 1.36 -5.59 -2.27
C THR A 29 0.55 -4.34 -2.59
N VAL A 30 0.97 -3.59 -3.61
CA VAL A 30 0.24 -2.40 -4.07
C VAL A 30 -1.17 -2.77 -4.53
N ARG A 31 -1.32 -3.80 -5.36
CA ARG A 31 -2.63 -4.27 -5.84
C ARG A 31 -3.55 -4.65 -4.69
N ARG A 32 -3.07 -5.50 -3.76
CA ARG A 32 -3.85 -5.92 -2.58
C ARG A 32 -4.30 -4.73 -1.74
N THR A 33 -3.40 -3.78 -1.49
CA THR A 33 -3.72 -2.56 -0.72
C THR A 33 -4.79 -1.73 -1.42
N MET A 34 -4.70 -1.57 -2.74
CA MET A 34 -5.69 -0.82 -3.50
C MET A 34 -7.06 -1.52 -3.56
N GLU A 35 -7.09 -2.87 -3.64
CA GLU A 35 -8.33 -3.66 -3.63
C GLU A 35 -9.09 -3.56 -2.30
N CYS A 36 -8.39 -3.36 -1.18
CA CYS A 36 -8.99 -3.17 0.14
C CYS A 36 -9.51 -1.75 0.39
N HIS A 37 -9.22 -0.78 -0.48
CA HIS A 37 -9.59 0.61 -0.25
C HIS A 37 -11.01 0.92 -0.73
N GLU A 38 -11.80 1.55 0.13
CA GLU A 38 -13.08 2.12 -0.26
C GLU A 38 -12.88 3.47 -0.98
N LEU A 39 -13.43 3.59 -2.19
CA LEU A 39 -13.22 4.77 -3.02
C LEU A 39 -14.04 5.98 -2.53
N VAL A 40 -13.32 7.07 -2.22
CA VAL A 40 -13.91 8.39 -1.94
C VAL A 40 -13.75 9.30 -3.18
N PRO A 41 -14.84 9.72 -3.85
CA PRO A 41 -14.76 10.47 -5.12
C PRO A 41 -14.15 11.87 -5.01
N HIS A 42 -14.48 12.60 -3.94
CA HIS A 42 -14.06 13.97 -3.71
C HIS A 42 -13.52 14.12 -2.27
N PRO A 43 -12.35 13.53 -1.97
CA PRO A 43 -11.82 13.54 -0.62
C PRO A 43 -11.35 14.94 -0.25
N THR A 44 -11.60 15.31 0.99
CA THR A 44 -10.93 16.44 1.65
C THR A 44 -9.45 16.13 1.88
N LEU A 45 -8.64 17.14 2.21
CA LEU A 45 -7.24 16.93 2.57
C LEU A 45 -7.09 15.93 3.73
N ASP A 46 -7.91 16.05 4.76
CA ASP A 46 -7.87 15.14 5.91
C ASP A 46 -8.16 13.69 5.50
N GLN A 47 -9.13 13.47 4.60
CA GLN A 47 -9.42 12.15 4.06
C GLN A 47 -8.29 11.61 3.19
N ILE A 48 -7.56 12.46 2.45
CA ILE A 48 -6.37 12.07 1.70
C ILE A 48 -5.27 11.61 2.65
N LEU A 49 -5.02 12.35 3.73
CA LEU A 49 -4.02 12.00 4.74
C LEU A 49 -4.39 10.71 5.50
N GLN A 50 -5.68 10.53 5.81
CA GLN A 50 -6.19 9.30 6.40
C GLN A 50 -6.01 8.11 5.45
N ALA A 51 -6.28 8.28 4.16
CA ALA A 51 -6.10 7.25 3.14
C ALA A 51 -4.62 6.87 2.96
N ASP A 52 -3.69 7.84 3.00
CA ASP A 52 -2.24 7.57 3.00
C ASP A 52 -1.83 6.75 4.23
N ALA A 53 -2.20 7.21 5.43
CA ALA A 53 -1.84 6.53 6.67
C ALA A 53 -2.44 5.12 6.76
N TRP A 54 -3.67 4.94 6.28
CA TRP A 54 -4.30 3.62 6.16
C TRP A 54 -3.55 2.72 5.17
N ALA A 55 -3.26 3.22 3.96
CA ALA A 55 -2.57 2.45 2.94
C ALA A 55 -1.18 1.98 3.39
N ARG A 56 -0.46 2.77 4.19
CA ARG A 56 0.83 2.35 4.77
C ARG A 56 0.69 1.15 5.71
N ARG A 57 -0.35 1.14 6.56
CA ARG A 57 -0.61 0.03 7.50
C ARG A 57 -0.99 -1.23 6.73
N GLU A 58 -1.94 -1.13 5.81
CA GLU A 58 -2.40 -2.27 5.00
C GLU A 58 -1.27 -2.84 4.12
N ALA A 59 -0.45 -1.98 3.50
CA ALA A 59 0.68 -2.42 2.69
C ALA A 59 1.74 -3.15 3.52
N ALA A 60 2.00 -2.70 4.76
CA ALA A 60 2.93 -3.37 5.66
C ALA A 60 2.40 -4.76 6.06
N GLU A 61 1.10 -4.88 6.33
CA GLU A 61 0.47 -6.18 6.59
C GLU A 61 0.51 -7.09 5.37
N ALA A 62 0.16 -6.56 4.18
CA ALA A 62 0.16 -7.32 2.93
C ALA A 62 1.56 -7.81 2.52
N ALA A 63 2.61 -7.02 2.78
CA ALA A 63 4.00 -7.39 2.54
C ALA A 63 4.52 -8.45 3.53
N ALA A 64 3.98 -8.49 4.75
CA ALA A 64 4.37 -9.45 5.78
C ALA A 64 3.80 -10.86 5.56
N VAL A 65 2.77 -11.01 4.71
CA VAL A 65 2.20 -12.33 4.38
C VAL A 65 3.18 -13.08 3.46
N PRO A 66 3.82 -14.17 3.92
CA PRO A 66 4.71 -14.94 3.07
C PRO A 66 3.90 -15.58 1.93
N CYS A 67 4.30 -15.33 0.69
CA CYS A 67 3.82 -16.10 -0.45
C CYS A 67 4.38 -17.53 -0.33
N ARG A 68 3.49 -18.54 -0.35
CA ARG A 68 3.86 -19.96 -0.37
C ARG A 68 4.48 -20.35 -1.71
#